data_AF-A0A3D3RIR4-F1
#
_entry.id   AF-A0A3D3RIR4-F1
#
_cell.length_a   1.000
_cell.length_b   1.000
_cell.length_c   1.000
_cell.angle_alpha   90.00
_cell.angle_beta   90.00
_cell.angle_gamma   90.00
#
_symmetry.space_group_name_H-M   'P 1'
#
loop_
_entity.id
_entity.type
_entity.pdbx_description
1 polymer ?
#
loop_
_entity_poly.entity_id
_entity_poly.type
_entity_poly.pdbx_seq_one_letter_code
_entity_poly.pdbx_strand_id
1 'polypeptide(L)'
;MKRERKREKWVVSGKKADFYGIGERFHIDPVIARLIRNRDVIGEDQIKEYLYPTLNDLHDPSLLKDMKQATELLVEKIQAGKKIRIISDYDVDGIMSNYI
;
A
#
# COMPACT_ATOMS: atom_id res chain seq x y z
N MET A 1 36.71 19.90 -6.60
CA MET A 1 35.73 19.99 -5.49
C MET A 1 35.43 18.59 -4.96
N LYS A 2 35.86 18.25 -3.74
CA LYS A 2 35.46 16.99 -3.08
C LYS A 2 34.04 17.19 -2.53
N ARG A 3 33.07 16.38 -2.96
CA ARG A 3 31.74 16.34 -2.33
C ARG A 3 31.92 15.86 -0.89
N GLU A 4 31.58 16.68 0.09
CA GLU A 4 31.46 16.22 1.48
C GLU A 4 30.37 15.14 1.54
N ARG A 5 30.75 13.94 1.95
CA ARG A 5 29.84 12.80 2.06
C ARG A 5 28.96 13.04 3.28
N LYS A 6 27.68 13.32 3.05
CA LYS A 6 26.66 13.49 4.10
C LYS A 6 26.72 12.26 5.02
N ARG A 7 26.95 12.45 6.32
CA ARG A 7 27.01 11.33 7.29
C ARG A 7 25.62 10.73 7.43
N GLU A 8 25.51 9.44 7.15
CA GLU A 8 24.28 8.69 7.39
C GLU A 8 24.08 8.46 8.89
N LYS A 9 22.86 8.69 9.37
CA LYS A 9 22.47 8.40 10.74
C LYS A 9 21.71 7.07 10.74
N TRP A 10 22.41 6.01 11.10
CA TRP A 10 21.81 4.69 11.26
C TRP A 10 21.04 4.63 12.60
N VAL A 11 19.82 4.13 12.55
CA VAL A 11 18.95 3.97 13.73
C VAL A 11 18.46 2.55 13.78
N VAL A 12 18.56 1.92 14.95
CA VAL A 12 17.98 0.60 15.21
C VAL A 12 16.62 0.78 15.86
N SER A 13 15.56 0.32 15.21
CA SER A 13 14.23 0.26 15.82
C SER A 13 14.15 -0.95 16.75
N GLY A 14 14.11 -0.69 18.05
CA GLY A 14 14.13 -1.69 19.13
C GLY A 14 12.79 -1.89 19.81
N LYS A 15 11.67 -1.89 19.05
CA LYS A 15 10.34 -2.09 19.62
C LYS A 15 10.24 -3.51 20.20
N LYS A 16 9.63 -3.65 21.37
CA LYS A 16 9.48 -4.94 22.07
C LYS A 16 8.12 -5.58 21.74
N ALA A 17 8.11 -6.91 21.64
CA ALA A 17 6.94 -7.76 21.55
C ALA A 17 7.36 -9.21 21.82
N ASP A 18 6.39 -10.12 21.98
CA ASP A 18 6.64 -11.56 22.01
C ASP A 18 6.85 -12.09 20.58
N PHE A 19 8.08 -11.98 20.07
CA PHE A 19 8.39 -12.35 18.69
C PHE A 19 8.29 -13.86 18.41
N TYR A 20 8.57 -14.69 19.42
CA TYR A 20 8.48 -16.14 19.27
C TYR A 20 7.01 -16.59 19.29
N GLY A 21 6.20 -16.06 20.20
CA GLY A 21 4.77 -16.36 20.23
C GLY A 21 4.02 -15.87 18.99
N ILE A 22 4.38 -14.69 18.45
CA ILE A 22 3.84 -14.23 17.16
C ILE A 22 4.30 -15.16 16.03
N GLY A 23 5.58 -15.54 16.02
CA GLY A 23 6.14 -16.42 14.99
C GLY A 23 5.46 -17.79 14.94
N GLU A 24 5.24 -18.41 16.10
CA GLU A 24 4.50 -19.68 16.20
C GLU A 24 3.05 -19.55 15.73
N ARG A 25 2.34 -18.51 16.19
CA ARG A 25 0.91 -18.30 15.88
C ARG A 25 0.63 -18.08 14.39
N PHE A 26 1.49 -17.31 13.72
CA PHE A 26 1.33 -16.95 12.32
C PHE A 26 2.22 -17.77 11.38
N HIS A 27 2.94 -18.76 11.90
CA HIS A 27 3.87 -19.60 11.14
C HIS A 27 4.91 -18.78 10.34
N ILE A 28 5.47 -17.75 10.98
CA ILE A 28 6.51 -16.88 10.42
C ILE A 28 7.77 -16.91 11.29
N ASP A 29 8.91 -16.56 10.70
CA ASP A 29 10.14 -16.41 11.47
C ASP A 29 10.04 -15.24 12.47
N PRO A 30 10.59 -15.34 13.70
CA PRO A 30 10.60 -14.25 14.69
C PRO A 30 11.22 -12.94 14.17
N VAL A 31 12.10 -13.00 13.18
CA VAL A 31 12.65 -11.82 12.48
C VAL A 31 11.54 -11.10 11.69
N ILE A 32 10.66 -11.83 11.02
CA ILE A 32 9.51 -11.24 10.31
C ILE A 32 8.55 -10.60 11.31
N ALA A 33 8.26 -11.28 12.42
CA ALA A 33 7.45 -10.72 13.51
C ALA A 33 8.04 -9.39 14.04
N ARG A 34 9.37 -9.30 14.15
CA ARG A 34 10.06 -8.05 14.52
C ARG A 34 9.92 -6.95 13.47
N LEU A 35 10.00 -7.28 12.17
CA LEU A 35 9.80 -6.32 11.09
C LEU A 35 8.37 -5.76 11.09
N ILE A 36 7.37 -6.63 11.27
CA ILE A 36 5.95 -6.25 11.38
C ILE A 36 5.75 -5.32 12.57
N ARG A 37 6.25 -5.70 13.76
CA ARG A 37 6.18 -4.86 14.96
C ARG A 37 6.84 -3.50 14.75
N ASN A 38 7.96 -3.45 14.02
CA ASN A 38 8.68 -2.22 13.73
C ASN A 38 7.89 -1.24 12.85
N ARG A 39 6.92 -1.74 12.07
CA ARG A 39 5.95 -0.95 11.30
C ARG A 39 4.71 -0.51 12.08
N ASP A 40 4.69 -0.72 13.40
CA ASP A 40 3.54 -0.42 14.28
C ASP A 40 2.28 -1.24 14.01
N VAL A 41 2.43 -2.36 13.33
CA VAL A 41 1.38 -3.39 13.23
C VAL A 41 1.36 -4.15 14.56
N ILE A 42 0.28 -4.01 15.32
CA ILE A 42 0.13 -4.52 16.69
C ILE A 42 -1.21 -5.22 16.84
N GLY A 43 -1.20 -6.38 17.50
CA GLY A 43 -2.40 -7.17 17.73
C GLY A 43 -2.63 -8.18 16.60
N GLU A 44 -3.47 -9.17 16.90
CA GLU A 44 -3.66 -10.32 16.03
C GLU A 44 -4.32 -9.93 14.71
N ASP A 45 -5.38 -9.12 14.76
CA ASP A 45 -6.13 -8.70 13.58
C ASP A 45 -5.25 -7.93 12.58
N GLN A 46 -4.45 -6.96 13.07
CA GLN A 46 -3.57 -6.18 12.20
C GLN A 46 -2.44 -7.03 11.60
N ILE A 47 -1.89 -7.99 12.36
CA ILE A 47 -0.86 -8.91 11.84
C ILE A 47 -1.46 -9.81 10.76
N LYS A 48 -2.68 -10.30 10.96
CA LYS A 48 -3.39 -11.11 9.98
C LYS A 48 -3.67 -10.33 8.70
N GLU A 49 -4.20 -9.11 8.82
CA GLU A 49 -4.46 -8.20 7.70
C GLU A 49 -3.17 -7.87 6.92
N TYR A 50 -2.06 -7.66 7.64
CA TYR A 50 -0.75 -7.39 7.03
C TYR A 50 -0.18 -8.57 6.23
N LEU A 51 -0.33 -9.79 6.75
CA LEU A 51 0.24 -11.01 6.14
C LEU A 51 -0.65 -11.58 5.04
N TYR A 52 -1.96 -11.47 5.19
CA TYR A 52 -2.94 -12.14 4.34
C TYR A 52 -4.06 -11.18 3.88
N PRO A 53 -3.71 -10.07 3.21
CA PRO A 53 -4.72 -9.15 2.71
C PRO A 53 -5.53 -9.78 1.58
N THR A 54 -6.78 -9.34 1.46
CA THR A 54 -7.73 -9.72 0.44
C THR A 54 -8.28 -8.47 -0.25
N LEU A 55 -8.92 -8.63 -1.42
CA LEU A 55 -9.57 -7.50 -2.10
C LEU A 55 -10.71 -6.88 -1.27
N ASN A 56 -11.28 -7.62 -0.33
CA ASN A 56 -12.33 -7.11 0.56
C ASN A 56 -11.77 -6.17 1.64
N ASP A 57 -10.46 -6.18 1.88
CA ASP A 57 -9.80 -5.31 2.84
C ASP A 57 -9.49 -3.92 2.22
N LEU A 58 -9.70 -3.76 0.91
CA LEU A 58 -9.61 -2.46 0.26
C LEU A 58 -10.76 -1.55 0.71
N HIS A 59 -10.45 -0.27 0.95
CA HIS A 59 -11.47 0.74 1.18
C HIS A 59 -12.38 0.87 -0.03
N ASP A 60 -13.65 1.20 0.23
CA ASP A 60 -14.61 1.51 -0.83
C ASP A 60 -14.06 2.67 -1.70
N PRO A 61 -13.84 2.46 -3.02
CA PRO A 61 -13.36 3.49 -3.92
C PRO A 61 -14.27 4.72 -3.97
N SER A 62 -15.56 4.59 -3.62
CA SER A 62 -16.52 5.70 -3.56
C SER A 62 -16.14 6.78 -2.55
N LEU A 63 -15.27 6.44 -1.58
CA LEU A 63 -14.73 7.37 -0.60
C LEU A 63 -13.70 8.33 -1.19
N LEU A 64 -13.16 8.05 -2.38
CA LEU A 64 -12.27 8.97 -3.07
C LEU A 64 -13.06 10.21 -3.50
N LYS A 65 -12.45 11.37 -3.28
CA LYS A 65 -13.04 12.66 -3.62
C LYS A 65 -13.47 12.67 -5.09
N ASP A 66 -14.72 13.10 -5.34
CA ASP A 66 -15.33 13.21 -6.66
C ASP A 66 -15.46 11.89 -7.45
N MET A 67 -15.24 10.72 -6.83
CA MET A 67 -15.31 9.42 -7.52
C MET A 67 -16.68 9.17 -8.17
N LYS A 68 -17.77 9.51 -7.46
CA LYS A 68 -19.12 9.39 -8.02
C LYS A 68 -19.32 10.28 -9.24
N GLN A 69 -18.89 11.54 -9.19
CA GLN A 69 -19.03 12.47 -10.31
C GLN A 69 -18.19 12.03 -11.52
N ALA A 70 -16.96 11.55 -11.26
CA ALA A 70 -16.06 11.06 -12.31
C ALA A 70 -16.62 9.82 -13.02
N THR A 71 -17.14 8.85 -12.25
CA THR A 71 -17.74 7.63 -12.81
C THR A 71 -19.01 7.92 -13.61
N GLU A 72 -19.90 8.76 -13.09
CA GLU A 72 -21.10 9.21 -13.81
C GLU A 72 -20.74 9.90 -15.14
N LEU A 73 -19.77 10.81 -15.12
CA LEU A 73 -19.29 11.49 -16.33
C LEU A 73 -18.72 10.51 -17.36
N LEU A 74 -17.87 9.57 -16.93
CA LEU A 74 -17.28 8.58 -17.83
C LEU A 74 -18.35 7.69 -18.46
N VAL A 75 -19.31 7.19 -17.68
CA VAL A 75 -20.43 6.38 -18.17
C VAL A 75 -21.25 7.16 -19.20
N GLU A 76 -21.59 8.42 -18.93
CA GLU A 76 -22.32 9.29 -19.86
C GLU A 76 -21.57 9.45 -21.19
N LYS A 77 -20.25 9.73 -21.15
CA LYS A 77 -19.46 9.94 -22.38
C LYS A 77 -19.26 8.66 -23.18
N ILE A 78 -19.11 7.52 -22.51
CA ILE A 78 -19.05 6.20 -23.15
C ILE A 78 -20.37 5.92 -23.88
N GLN A 79 -21.51 6.08 -23.21
CA GLN A 79 -22.83 5.86 -23.80
C GLN A 79 -23.10 6.79 -24.99
N ALA A 80 -22.59 8.03 -24.94
CA ALA A 80 -22.69 9.00 -26.02
C ALA A 80 -21.67 8.78 -27.17
N GLY A 81 -20.87 7.71 -27.13
CA GLY A 81 -19.88 7.38 -28.16
C GLY A 81 -18.77 8.43 -28.30
N LYS A 82 -18.46 9.17 -27.23
CA LYS A 82 -17.43 10.21 -27.27
C LYS A 82 -16.04 9.59 -27.19
N LYS A 83 -15.07 10.20 -27.88
CA LYS A 83 -13.66 9.82 -27.76
C LYS A 83 -13.14 10.23 -26.38
N ILE A 84 -12.55 9.28 -25.67
CA ILE A 84 -11.90 9.49 -24.38
C ILE A 84 -10.40 9.31 -24.59
N ARG A 85 -9.60 10.23 -24.06
CA ARG A 85 -8.14 10.11 -24.02
C ARG A 85 -7.72 9.94 -22.57
N ILE A 86 -6.93 8.92 -22.31
CA ILE A 86 -6.26 8.71 -21.02
C ILE A 86 -4.83 9.25 -21.18
N ILE A 87 -4.38 10.05 -20.21
CA ILE A 87 -3.02 10.60 -20.14
C ILE A 87 -2.50 10.25 -18.76
N SER A 88 -1.38 9.54 -18.70
CA SER A 88 -0.70 9.16 -17.46
C SER A 88 0.73 9.69 -17.45
N ASP A 89 1.37 9.65 -16.29
CA ASP A 89 2.81 9.80 -16.16
C ASP A 89 3.56 8.52 -16.60
N TYR A 90 4.89 8.61 -16.59
CA TYR A 90 5.80 7.64 -17.19
C TYR A 90 6.37 6.64 -16.19
N ASP A 91 5.93 6.64 -14.93
CA ASP A 91 6.35 5.63 -13.98
C ASP A 91 5.59 4.31 -14.20
N VAL A 92 6.03 3.26 -13.50
CA VAL A 92 5.45 1.93 -13.68
C VAL A 92 3.98 1.91 -13.29
N ASP A 93 3.61 2.61 -12.21
CA ASP A 93 2.23 2.61 -11.70
C ASP A 93 1.29 3.34 -12.67
N GLY A 94 1.74 4.44 -13.27
CA GLY A 94 1.01 5.19 -14.29
C GLY A 94 0.82 4.42 -15.60
N ILE A 95 1.88 3.80 -16.10
CA ILE A 95 1.82 2.99 -17.32
C ILE A 95 0.84 1.82 -17.13
N MET A 96 0.90 1.14 -15.98
CA MET A 96 -0.01 0.04 -15.66
C MET A 96 -1.46 0.52 -15.51
N SER A 97 -1.69 1.67 -14.88
CA SER A 97 -3.03 2.25 -14.72
C SER A 97 -3.67 2.66 -16.05
N ASN A 98 -2.87 3.11 -17.02
CA ASN A 98 -3.37 3.44 -18.36
C ASN A 98 -3.65 2.20 -19.22
N TYR A 99 -3.00 1.07 -18.94
CA TYR A 99 -3.20 -0.18 -19.66
C TYR A 99 -4.50 -0.89 -19.27
N ILE A 100 -4.84 -0.86 -17.98
CA ILE A 100 -6.07 -1.44 -17.40
C ILE A 100 -7.30 -0.63 -17.83
#